data_AF-A0A7C1YCW7-F1
#
_entry.id   AF-A0A7C1YCW7-F1
#
_cell.length_a   1.000
_cell.length_b   1.000
_cell.length_c   1.000
_cell.angle_alpha   90.00
_cell.angle_beta   90.00
_cell.angle_gamma   90.00
#
_symmetry.space_group_name_H-M   'P 1'
#
loop_
_entity.id
_entity.type
_entity.pdbx_description
1 polymer ?
#
loop_
_entity_poly.entity_id
_entity_poly.type
_entity_poly.pdbx_seq_one_letter_code
_entity_poly.pdbx_strand_id
1 'polypeptide(L)' 'MLVTVSKVLDPNTLGVVRQALVSMKFVDGRLSAGKVARRVKKNQEVASNTPGLDQLNNLVKHPM' A
#
# COMPACT_ATOMS: atom_id res chain seq x y z
N MET A 1 -21.22 1.13 10.28
CA MET A 1 -21.51 1.36 8.85
C MET A 1 -20.24 1.92 8.21
N LEU A 2 -19.76 1.32 7.11
CA LEU A 2 -18.60 1.81 6.37
C LEU A 2 -19.08 2.78 5.28
N VAL A 3 -18.35 3.87 5.06
CA VAL A 3 -18.63 4.85 4.01
C VAL A 3 -17.61 4.68 2.90
N THR A 4 -18.09 4.67 1.65
CA THR A 4 -17.22 4.65 0.48
C THR A 4 -16.91 6.09 0.06
N VAL A 5 -15.62 6.43 0.00
CA VAL A 5 -15.15 7.68 -0.61
C VAL A 5 -14.71 7.36 -2.03
N SER A 6 -15.49 7.83 -3.01
CA SER A 6 -15.21 7.61 -4.42
C SER A 6 -14.17 8.62 -4.92
N LYS A 7 -13.36 8.21 -5.91
CA LYS A 7 -12.41 9.09 -6.61
C LYS A 7 -11.37 9.79 -5.69
N VAL A 8 -10.88 9.08 -4.67
CA VAL A 8 -9.79 9.56 -3.80
C VAL A 8 -8.51 9.86 -4.60
N LEU A 9 -8.23 9.07 -5.64
CA LEU A 9 -7.15 9.30 -6.59
C LEU A 9 -7.74 9.45 -8.00
N ASP A 10 -7.28 10.43 -8.74
CA ASP A 10 -7.57 10.54 -10.17
C ASP A 10 -6.82 9.44 -10.97
N PRO A 11 -7.24 9.15 -12.21
CA PRO A 11 -6.64 8.08 -13.00
C PRO A 11 -5.14 8.24 -13.27
N ASN A 12 -4.63 9.47 -13.40
CA ASN A 12 -3.22 9.72 -13.67
C ASN A 12 -2.39 9.41 -12.42
N THR A 13 -2.79 9.95 -11.27
CA THR A 13 -2.14 9.65 -9.98
C THR A 13 -2.19 8.16 -9.67
N LEU A 14 -3.31 7.49 -9.92
CA LEU A 14 -3.43 6.04 -9.76
C LEU A 14 -2.45 5.27 -10.67
N GLY A 15 -2.24 5.74 -11.91
CA GLY A 15 -1.25 5.19 -12.83
C GLY A 15 0.18 5.29 -12.28
N VAL A 16 0.56 6.46 -11.78
CA VAL A 16 1.87 6.69 -11.15
C VAL A 16 2.07 5.78 -9.94
N VAL A 17 1.07 5.65 -9.07
CA VAL A 17 1.11 4.75 -7.90
C VAL A 17 1.35 3.31 -8.32
N ARG A 18 0.61 2.82 -9.33
CA ARG A 18 0.76 1.45 -9.83
C ARG A 18 2.15 1.21 -10.41
N GLN A 19 2.67 2.15 -11.19
CA GLN A 19 4.00 2.03 -11.79
C GLN A 19 5.10 2.01 -10.72
N ALA A 20 4.97 2.82 -9.68
CA ALA A 20 5.90 2.81 -8.55
C ALA A 20 5.88 1.47 -7.79
N LEU A 21 4.70 0.86 -7.60
CA LEU A 21 4.58 -0.42 -6.90
C LEU A 21 5.22 -1.59 -7.66
N VAL A 22 5.30 -1.55 -8.99
CA VAL A 22 5.90 -2.63 -9.80
C VAL A 22 7.38 -2.87 -9.44
N SER A 23 8.12 -1.83 -9.07
CA SER A 23 9.54 -1.95 -8.71
C SER A 23 9.78 -2.27 -7.24
N MET A 24 8.73 -2.32 -6.41
CA MET A 24 8.85 -2.51 -4.97
C MET A 24 8.92 -3.99 -4.59
N LYS A 25 9.67 -4.28 -3.52
CA LYS A 25 9.79 -5.64 -2.99
C LYS A 25 8.59 -5.96 -2.09
N PHE A 26 7.77 -6.90 -2.55
CA PHE A 26 6.71 -7.50 -1.75
C PHE A 26 7.24 -8.66 -0.90
N VAL A 27 6.85 -8.71 0.36
CA VAL A 27 7.19 -9.76 1.34
C VAL A 27 5.93 -10.34 1.96
N ASP A 28 6.05 -11.48 2.62
CA ASP A 28 4.93 -12.12 3.31
C ASP A 28 4.38 -11.21 4.42
N GLY A 29 3.10 -10.82 4.32
CA GLY A 29 2.45 -9.93 5.27
C GLY A 29 2.31 -10.53 6.67
N ARG A 30 2.51 -11.84 6.86
CA ARG A 30 2.59 -12.47 8.19
C ARG A 30 3.74 -11.93 9.03
N LEU A 31 4.78 -11.36 8.40
CA LEU A 31 5.91 -10.74 9.09
C LEU A 31 5.49 -9.52 9.91
N SER A 32 4.58 -8.69 9.38
CA SER A 32 4.01 -7.52 10.06
C SER A 32 2.78 -7.85 10.93
N ALA A 33 2.29 -9.09 10.89
CA ALA A 33 1.09 -9.48 11.61
C ALA A 33 1.33 -9.67 13.11
N GLY A 34 0.41 -9.11 13.91
CA GLY A 34 0.26 -9.45 15.33
C GLY A 34 -0.08 -10.93 15.54
N LYS A 35 0.09 -11.43 16.78
CA LYS A 35 0.02 -12.86 17.14
C LYS A 35 -1.24 -13.60 16.63
N VAL A 36 -2.40 -12.93 16.70
CA VAL A 36 -3.68 -13.52 16.28
C VAL A 36 -3.81 -13.51 14.75
N ALA A 37 -3.54 -12.37 14.11
CA ALA A 37 -3.70 -12.18 12.67
C ALA A 37 -2.77 -13.08 11.84
N ARG A 38 -1.58 -13.40 12.36
CA ARG A 38 -0.59 -14.26 11.67
C ARG A 38 -1.16 -15.60 11.21
N ARG A 39 -2.15 -16.15 11.93
CA ARG A 39 -2.77 -17.45 11.62
C ARG A 39 -3.59 -17.43 10.33
N VAL A 40 -4.17 -16.29 10.00
CA VAL A 40 -5.16 -16.15 8.91
C VAL A 40 -4.73 -15.17 7.82
N LYS A 41 -3.73 -14.31 8.08
CA LYS A 41 -3.22 -13.34 7.11
C LYS A 41 -2.52 -14.07 5.97
N LYS A 42 -3.04 -13.91 4.76
CA LYS A 42 -2.57 -14.53 3.52
C LYS A 42 -2.46 -13.46 2.42
N ASN A 43 -1.55 -12.52 2.61
CA ASN A 43 -1.27 -11.43 1.66
C ASN A 43 0.24 -11.19 1.54
N GLN A 44 0.61 -10.35 0.60
CA GLN A 44 1.93 -9.76 0.49
C GLN A 44 1.85 -8.26 0.75
N GLU A 45 2.94 -7.69 1.27
CA GLU A 45 3.05 -6.27 1.59
C GLU A 45 4.39 -5.75 1.13
N VAL A 46 4.45 -4.48 0.74
CA VAL A 46 5.74 -3.82 0.49
C VAL A 46 6.53 -3.78 1.80
N ALA A 47 7.81 -4.19 1.76
CA ALA A 47 8.66 -4.14 2.95
C ALA A 47 8.80 -2.70 3.47
N SER A 48 8.72 -2.50 4.79
CA SER A 48 8.68 -1.15 5.40
C SER A 48 9.94 -0.32 5.16
N ASN A 49 11.07 -0.96 4.83
CA ASN A 49 12.33 -0.32 4.50
C ASN A 49 12.55 -0.14 2.99
N THR A 50 11.52 -0.32 2.16
CA THR A 50 11.62 -0.14 0.70
C THR A 50 11.87 1.34 0.37
N PRO A 51 12.94 1.67 -0.36
CA PRO A 51 13.20 3.04 -0.80
C PRO A 51 12.01 3.60 -1.58
N GLY A 52 11.64 4.85 -1.31
CA GLY A 52 10.54 5.54 -1.98
C GLY A 52 9.14 5.21 -1.45
N LEU A 53 8.99 4.30 -0.48
CA LEU A 53 7.69 3.99 0.13
C LEU A 53 7.05 5.21 0.79
N ASP A 54 7.83 6.05 1.49
CA ASP A 54 7.31 7.26 2.12
C ASP A 54 6.86 8.31 1.11
N GLN A 55 7.58 8.45 -0.01
CA GLN A 55 7.18 9.33 -1.10
C GLN A 55 5.86 8.86 -1.72
N LEU A 56 5.72 7.54 -1.94
CA LEU A 56 4.46 6.96 -2.43
C LEU A 56 3.31 7.17 -1.44
N ASN A 57 3.56 7.02 -0.14
CA ASN A 57 2.57 7.29 0.91
C ASN A 57 2.11 8.75 0.90
N ASN A 58 3.02 9.70 0.69
CA ASN A 58 2.67 11.12 0.63
C ASN A 58 1.80 11.46 -0.58
N LEU A 59 2.04 10.83 -1.73
CA LEU A 59 1.22 10.98 -2.93
C LEU A 59 -0.24 10.54 -2.70
N VAL A 60 -0.45 9.46 -1.93
CA VAL A 60 -1.81 8.94 -1.64
C VAL A 60 -2.50 9.70 -0.52
N LYS A 61 -1.75 10.20 0.48
CA LYS A 61 -2.30 10.95 1.62
C LYS A 61 -2.67 12.39 1.29
N HIS A 62 -1.95 12.99 0.35
CA HIS A 62 -2.18 14.36 -0.10
C HIS A 62 -2.32 14.39 -1.64
N PRO A 63 -3.36 13.73 -2.18
CA PRO A 63 -3.62 13.77 -3.61
C PRO A 63 -3.94 15.22 -4.01
N MET A 64 -3.30 15.70 -5.08
CA MET A 64 -3.52 17.05 -5.62
C MET A 64 -4.84 17.16 -6.36
#